data_AF-A0A8T6J6M8-F1
#
_entry.id   AF-A0A8T6J6M8-F1
#
_cell.length_a   1.000
_cell.length_b   1.000
_cell.length_c   1.000
_cell.angle_alpha   90.00
_cell.angle_beta   90.00
_cell.angle_gamma   90.00
#
_symmetry.space_group_name_H-M   'P 1'
#
loop_
_entity.id
_entity.type
_entity.pdbx_description
1 polymer ?
#
loop_
_entity_poly.entity_id
_entity_poly.type
_entity_poly.pdbx_seq_one_letter_code
_entity_poly.pdbx_strand_id
1 'polypeptide(L)'
;ADYGAARFLNIEPKNGGRYLPENESWAKQTVAHNTLVVDGESHFGARLSVGERFHPEMLYYGSEKGVHVAAASMDGAYEGVSFSRTLVLADGVLADGPVVVDVLEVTGSGARQYDLPVHFKGQVIATSPPLRAMTDKMMPLGSANGYQHLWLRAETEVAAGELFSMTWLADDRFYTYSIQAEEPLQVLFAELGANDPQINLRREQAVILRTRSSGDSTFVSTLEAHGEYDAAEESTIGSEGSIAAIERIREGNRTLVKIVNRQRGERYLALSYDPDDDLEHAIRVAGREFVWSGFYGLFDQKGPVASKHSN
;
A
#
# COMPACT_ATOMS: atom_id res chain seq x y z
N ALA A 1 9.30 2.35 -0.77
CA ALA A 1 10.50 3.20 -0.67
C ALA A 1 10.09 4.64 -0.43
N ASP A 2 10.91 5.45 0.25
CA ASP A 2 10.70 6.89 0.40
C ASP A 2 11.75 7.64 -0.43
N TYR A 3 11.37 8.73 -1.10
CA TYR A 3 12.25 9.47 -1.99
C TYR A 3 13.33 10.27 -1.23
N GLY A 4 13.03 10.70 -0.01
CA GLY A 4 13.85 11.66 0.73
C GLY A 4 13.80 13.05 0.09
N ALA A 5 14.95 13.73 0.01
CA ALA A 5 15.03 15.09 -0.52
C ALA A 5 15.54 15.16 -1.96
N ALA A 6 15.10 16.17 -2.72
CA ALA A 6 15.75 16.56 -3.97
C ALA A 6 16.90 17.53 -3.67
N ARG A 7 18.08 16.97 -3.39
CA ARG A 7 19.28 17.73 -3.01
C ARG A 7 20.55 16.95 -3.34
N PHE A 8 21.55 17.64 -3.87
CA PHE A 8 22.89 17.10 -4.08
C PHE A 8 23.85 17.79 -3.11
N LEU A 9 24.14 17.14 -1.98
CA LEU A 9 24.89 17.76 -0.89
C LEU A 9 26.30 18.18 -1.35
N ASN A 10 26.63 19.47 -1.17
CA ASN A 10 27.93 20.07 -1.53
C ASN A 10 28.33 19.99 -3.02
N ILE A 11 27.35 19.78 -3.91
CA ILE A 11 27.57 19.82 -5.36
C ILE A 11 27.18 21.19 -5.90
N GLU A 12 28.16 22.07 -6.09
CA GLU A 12 27.95 23.47 -6.48
C GLU A 12 27.10 23.65 -7.76
N PRO A 13 27.31 22.87 -8.85
CA PRO A 13 26.48 22.99 -10.05
C PRO A 13 24.99 22.65 -9.84
N LYS A 14 24.64 21.97 -8.74
CA LYS A 14 23.26 21.61 -8.38
C LYS A 14 22.76 22.56 -7.30
N ASN A 15 22.45 23.80 -7.72
CA ASN A 15 21.95 24.87 -6.86
C ASN A 15 22.84 25.17 -5.62
N GLY A 16 24.16 25.16 -5.79
CA GLY A 16 25.10 25.40 -4.69
C GLY A 16 25.04 24.33 -3.59
N GLY A 17 24.54 23.12 -3.90
CA GLY A 17 24.31 22.04 -2.97
C GLY A 17 23.13 22.22 -1.99
N ARG A 18 22.23 23.17 -2.28
CA ARG A 18 21.00 23.41 -1.52
C ARG A 18 19.86 22.52 -2.01
N TYR A 19 18.71 22.59 -1.33
CA TYR A 19 17.48 21.99 -1.85
C TYR A 19 17.15 22.57 -3.22
N LEU A 20 16.73 21.69 -4.13
CA LEU A 20 16.33 22.06 -5.47
C LEU A 20 14.84 22.46 -5.49
N PRO A 21 14.34 23.18 -6.51
CA PRO A 21 12.92 23.46 -6.67
C PRO A 21 12.04 22.20 -6.62
N GLU A 22 12.56 21.09 -7.13
CA GLU A 22 11.88 19.78 -7.12
C GLU A 22 11.73 19.20 -5.71
N ASN A 23 12.40 19.76 -4.70
CA ASN A 23 12.15 19.37 -3.32
C ASN A 23 10.74 19.80 -2.88
N GLU A 24 10.28 20.96 -3.34
CA GLU A 24 8.92 21.42 -3.10
C GLU A 24 7.93 20.83 -4.10
N SER A 25 8.27 20.81 -5.40
CA SER A 25 7.32 20.41 -6.44
C SER A 25 7.15 18.89 -6.60
N TRP A 26 8.11 18.09 -6.11
CA TRP A 26 8.06 16.62 -6.10
C TRP A 26 8.23 16.04 -4.70
N ALA A 27 9.42 16.17 -4.11
CA ALA A 27 9.86 15.32 -3.00
C ALA A 27 8.98 15.42 -1.74
N LYS A 28 8.35 16.58 -1.50
CA LYS A 28 7.43 16.81 -0.38
C LYS A 28 5.96 16.50 -0.69
N GLN A 29 5.61 16.30 -1.95
CA GLN A 29 4.21 16.11 -2.35
C GLN A 29 3.73 14.70 -1.96
N THR A 30 2.46 14.57 -1.58
CA THR A 30 1.92 13.31 -1.06
C THR A 30 2.02 12.17 -2.07
N VAL A 31 1.86 12.45 -3.37
CA VAL A 31 2.01 11.44 -4.44
C VAL A 31 3.42 10.83 -4.52
N ALA A 32 4.45 11.51 -4.00
CA ALA A 32 5.82 11.00 -3.91
C ALA A 32 6.03 10.00 -2.75
N HIS A 33 4.98 9.71 -1.98
CA HIS A 33 5.01 8.85 -0.79
C HIS A 33 3.99 7.72 -0.90
N ASN A 34 4.12 6.69 -0.05
CA ASN A 34 3.27 5.50 -0.07
C ASN A 34 2.01 5.68 0.80
N THR A 35 1.20 6.70 0.54
CA THR A 35 0.00 7.02 1.34
C THR A 35 -1.12 7.59 0.48
N LEU A 36 -2.34 7.64 1.05
CA LEU A 36 -3.52 8.18 0.39
C LEU A 36 -3.31 9.60 -0.15
N VAL A 37 -3.65 9.80 -1.42
CA VAL A 37 -3.83 11.10 -2.07
C VAL A 37 -5.31 11.26 -2.46
N VAL A 38 -5.93 12.38 -2.11
CA VAL A 38 -7.33 12.68 -2.45
C VAL A 38 -7.36 13.77 -3.53
N ASP A 39 -8.12 13.54 -4.61
CA ASP A 39 -8.34 14.47 -5.72
C ASP A 39 -7.06 15.02 -6.37
N GLY A 40 -5.96 14.27 -6.27
CA GLY A 40 -4.64 14.70 -6.76
C GLY A 40 -4.00 15.84 -5.94
N GLU A 41 -4.47 16.07 -4.72
CA GLU A 41 -3.93 17.08 -3.81
C GLU A 41 -3.08 16.47 -2.70
N SER A 42 -2.02 17.17 -2.32
CA SER A 42 -1.21 16.79 -1.15
C SER A 42 -1.95 17.06 0.15
N HIS A 43 -1.64 16.28 1.19
CA HIS A 43 -2.10 16.51 2.57
C HIS A 43 -1.95 17.98 2.94
N PHE A 44 -3.01 18.55 3.54
CA PHE A 44 -3.08 19.94 3.99
C PHE A 44 -2.85 20.98 2.87
N GLY A 45 -3.00 20.58 1.61
CA GLY A 45 -2.69 21.39 0.43
C GLY A 45 -1.20 21.72 0.31
N ALA A 46 -0.31 20.86 0.82
CA ALA A 46 1.14 21.10 0.93
C ALA A 46 1.53 22.37 1.71
N ARG A 47 0.67 22.83 2.63
CA ARG A 47 0.94 24.01 3.48
C ARG A 47 1.42 23.59 4.86
N LEU A 48 2.70 23.82 5.14
CA LEU A 48 3.32 23.51 6.44
C LEU A 48 2.54 24.11 7.62
N SER A 49 2.14 25.39 7.52
CA SER A 49 1.40 26.09 8.58
C SER A 49 0.00 25.54 8.86
N VAL A 50 -0.55 24.73 7.95
CA VAL A 50 -1.78 23.99 8.18
C VAL A 50 -1.45 22.64 8.80
N GLY A 51 -0.52 21.89 8.21
CA GLY A 51 -0.14 20.56 8.66
C GLY A 51 0.40 20.52 10.10
N GLU A 52 1.15 21.54 10.53
CA GLU A 52 1.72 21.60 11.89
C GLU A 52 0.67 21.70 13.02
N ARG A 53 -0.60 21.95 12.67
CA ARG A 53 -1.72 22.01 13.63
C ARG A 53 -2.39 20.66 13.85
N PHE A 54 -2.04 19.65 13.06
CA PHE A 54 -2.62 18.33 13.10
C PHE A 54 -1.53 17.29 13.33
N HIS A 55 -1.92 16.15 13.88
CA HIS A 55 -1.08 14.97 13.95
C HIS A 55 -1.97 13.74 13.76
N PRO A 56 -1.42 12.61 13.27
CA PRO A 56 -2.14 11.35 13.29
C PRO A 56 -2.46 10.95 14.73
N GLU A 57 -3.58 10.25 14.92
CA GLU A 57 -3.89 9.59 16.19
C GLU A 57 -3.47 8.12 16.11
N MET A 58 -2.67 7.66 17.07
CA MET A 58 -2.29 6.26 17.14
C MET A 58 -3.45 5.45 17.71
N LEU A 59 -3.92 4.46 16.95
CA LEU A 59 -5.02 3.59 17.33
C LEU A 59 -4.49 2.32 18.03
N TYR A 60 -3.38 1.78 17.54
CA TYR A 60 -2.76 0.59 18.11
C TYR A 60 -1.29 0.45 17.70
N TYR A 61 -0.50 -0.14 18.59
CA TYR A 61 0.82 -0.66 18.30
C TYR A 61 1.05 -1.95 19.09
N GLY A 62 1.50 -3.00 18.42
CA GLY A 62 1.76 -4.30 19.05
C GLY A 62 2.84 -5.07 18.30
N SER A 63 3.61 -5.88 19.03
CA SER A 63 4.73 -6.64 18.46
C SER A 63 4.95 -7.92 19.28
N GLU A 64 4.28 -9.00 18.90
CA GLU A 64 4.24 -10.24 19.67
C GLU A 64 4.22 -11.47 18.77
N LYS A 65 4.92 -12.54 19.18
CA LYS A 65 4.93 -13.86 18.51
C LYS A 65 5.16 -13.79 16.97
N GLY A 66 6.03 -12.87 16.52
CA GLY A 66 6.34 -12.72 15.09
C GLY A 66 5.28 -11.96 14.29
N VAL A 67 4.35 -11.28 14.96
CA VAL A 67 3.35 -10.38 14.36
C VAL A 67 3.59 -8.97 14.89
N HIS A 68 3.68 -8.02 13.97
CA HIS A 68 3.85 -6.60 14.28
C HIS A 68 2.70 -5.82 13.66
N VAL A 69 2.02 -5.00 14.45
CA VAL A 69 0.85 -4.22 14.03
C VAL A 69 1.08 -2.77 14.40
N ALA A 70 0.81 -1.88 13.45
CA ALA A 70 0.69 -0.45 13.69
C ALA A 70 -0.59 0.06 13.02
N ALA A 71 -1.41 0.78 13.77
CA ALA A 71 -2.61 1.41 13.27
C ALA A 71 -2.69 2.87 13.71
N ALA A 72 -3.06 3.75 12.78
CA ALA A 72 -3.26 5.17 13.05
C ALA A 72 -4.40 5.74 12.19
N SER A 73 -5.01 6.81 12.64
CA SER A 73 -5.97 7.62 11.89
C SER A 73 -5.43 9.02 11.62
N MET A 74 -5.96 9.65 10.58
CA MET A 74 -5.67 11.03 10.21
C MET A 74 -6.98 11.72 9.84
N ASP A 75 -7.30 12.78 10.59
CA ASP A 75 -8.39 13.72 10.29
C ASP A 75 -7.83 15.11 9.96
N GLY A 76 -8.51 15.85 9.08
CA GLY A 76 -8.13 17.22 8.70
C GLY A 76 -7.02 17.33 7.65
N ALA A 77 -6.48 16.21 7.15
CA ALA A 77 -5.56 16.21 6.00
C ALA A 77 -6.23 16.72 4.71
N TYR A 78 -7.54 16.49 4.60
CA TYR A 78 -8.41 16.91 3.52
C TYR A 78 -9.76 17.37 4.08
N GLU A 79 -10.44 18.27 3.39
CA GLU A 79 -11.78 18.69 3.81
C GLU A 79 -12.81 17.57 3.53
N GLY A 80 -13.51 17.14 4.58
CA GLY A 80 -14.58 16.14 4.47
C GLY A 80 -14.10 14.72 4.20
N VAL A 81 -12.81 14.44 4.40
CA VAL A 81 -12.21 13.10 4.28
C VAL A 81 -11.30 12.84 5.47
N SER A 82 -11.52 11.71 6.14
CA SER A 82 -10.64 11.14 7.16
C SER A 82 -10.25 9.73 6.72
N PHE A 83 -9.13 9.22 7.23
CA PHE A 83 -8.70 7.86 6.91
C PHE A 83 -7.96 7.22 8.08
N SER A 84 -8.03 5.90 8.16
CA SER A 84 -7.19 5.08 9.03
C SER A 84 -6.36 4.11 8.21
N ARG A 85 -5.23 3.68 8.76
CA ARG A 85 -4.39 2.67 8.14
C ARG A 85 -3.87 1.71 9.18
N THR A 86 -4.03 0.43 8.92
CA THR A 86 -3.49 -0.66 9.72
C THR A 86 -2.50 -1.45 8.87
N LEU A 87 -1.26 -1.51 9.34
CA LEU A 87 -0.20 -2.35 8.76
C LEU A 87 0.08 -3.52 9.70
N VAL A 88 0.00 -4.74 9.16
CA VAL A 88 0.32 -5.98 9.87
C VAL A 88 1.47 -6.68 9.16
N LEU A 89 2.62 -6.80 9.80
CA LEU A 89 3.72 -7.66 9.36
C LEU A 89 3.60 -9.00 10.10
N ALA A 90 3.48 -10.10 9.36
CA ALA A 90 3.45 -11.45 9.91
C ALA A 90 4.38 -12.36 9.12
N ASP A 91 5.10 -13.25 9.80
CA ASP A 91 5.99 -14.22 9.16
C ASP A 91 5.44 -15.65 9.27
N GLY A 92 5.19 -16.29 8.13
CA GLY A 92 4.81 -17.70 8.04
C GLY A 92 3.40 -18.05 8.53
N VAL A 93 2.62 -17.08 9.00
CA VAL A 93 1.23 -17.28 9.46
C VAL A 93 0.23 -17.02 8.34
N LEU A 94 0.33 -15.85 7.69
CA LEU A 94 -0.60 -15.40 6.65
C LEU A 94 -0.15 -15.76 5.22
N ALA A 95 1.15 -16.01 5.02
CA ALA A 95 1.76 -16.44 3.77
C ALA A 95 2.86 -17.49 4.03
N ASP A 96 3.57 -17.92 3.00
CA ASP A 96 4.66 -18.92 3.13
C ASP A 96 5.91 -18.35 3.82
N GLY A 97 6.03 -17.03 3.88
CA GLY A 97 7.10 -16.29 4.58
C GLY A 97 6.60 -14.93 5.08
N PRO A 98 7.49 -13.91 5.18
CA PRO A 98 7.12 -12.57 5.61
C PRO A 98 6.12 -11.91 4.65
N VAL A 99 5.02 -11.42 5.20
CA VAL A 99 4.00 -10.66 4.47
C VAL A 99 3.56 -9.46 5.28
N VAL A 100 3.43 -8.32 4.59
CA VAL A 100 2.71 -7.16 5.10
C VAL A 100 1.29 -7.21 4.57
N VAL A 101 0.29 -7.09 5.45
CA VAL A 101 -1.10 -6.80 5.09
C VAL A 101 -1.37 -5.33 5.40
N ASP A 102 -1.87 -4.60 4.42
CA ASP A 102 -2.19 -3.18 4.52
C ASP A 102 -3.69 -2.96 4.31
N VAL A 103 -4.35 -2.42 5.34
CA VAL A 103 -5.76 -2.06 5.32
C VAL A 103 -5.85 -0.55 5.52
N LEU A 104 -6.14 0.18 4.45
CA LEU A 104 -6.36 1.64 4.48
C LEU A 104 -7.84 1.91 4.26
N GLU A 105 -8.51 2.43 5.28
CA GLU A 105 -9.94 2.76 5.26
C GLU A 105 -10.12 4.27 5.16
N VAL A 106 -10.93 4.70 4.19
CA VAL A 106 -11.24 6.10 3.94
C VAL A 106 -12.71 6.33 4.27
N THR A 107 -12.98 7.31 5.13
CA THR A 107 -14.31 7.86 5.33
C THR A 107 -14.39 9.19 4.63
N GLY A 108 -15.25 9.27 3.62
CA GLY A 108 -15.36 10.44 2.76
C GLY A 108 -16.79 10.73 2.35
N SER A 109 -17.02 11.94 1.85
CA SER A 109 -18.30 12.33 1.29
C SER A 109 -18.14 13.03 -0.06
N GLY A 110 -19.12 12.80 -0.93
CA GLY A 110 -19.12 13.30 -2.29
C GLY A 110 -18.26 12.44 -3.23
N ALA A 111 -18.39 12.70 -4.54
CA ALA A 111 -17.58 12.03 -5.55
C ALA A 111 -16.12 12.49 -5.44
N ARG A 112 -15.23 11.58 -5.08
CA ARG A 112 -13.79 11.79 -4.88
C ARG A 112 -12.96 10.81 -5.69
N GLN A 113 -11.73 11.20 -6.01
CA GLN A 113 -10.68 10.31 -6.49
C GLN A 113 -9.72 10.00 -5.35
N TYR A 114 -9.42 8.72 -5.14
CA TYR A 114 -8.45 8.26 -4.15
C TYR A 114 -7.32 7.52 -4.86
N ASP A 115 -6.09 7.99 -4.67
CA ASP A 115 -4.89 7.35 -5.17
C ASP A 115 -4.04 6.82 -4.00
N LEU A 116 -3.55 5.59 -4.12
CA LEU A 116 -2.55 5.00 -3.23
C LEU A 116 -1.30 4.65 -4.05
N PRO A 117 -0.25 5.47 -4.00
CA PRO A 117 1.04 5.15 -4.62
C PRO A 117 1.78 4.06 -3.86
N VAL A 118 2.47 3.19 -4.59
CA VAL A 118 3.46 2.23 -4.10
C VAL A 118 4.75 2.45 -4.89
N HIS A 119 5.70 3.12 -4.25
CA HIS A 119 7.05 3.35 -4.73
C HIS A 119 7.92 2.15 -4.36
N PHE A 120 8.42 1.43 -5.35
CA PHE A 120 9.18 0.19 -5.14
C PHE A 120 10.59 0.29 -5.74
N LYS A 121 11.44 -0.65 -5.37
CA LYS A 121 12.81 -0.81 -5.90
C LYS A 121 12.92 -2.20 -6.49
N GLY A 122 13.50 -2.29 -7.68
CA GLY A 122 13.67 -3.55 -8.39
C GLY A 122 13.15 -3.48 -9.82
N GLN A 123 13.16 -4.64 -10.48
CA GLN A 123 12.75 -4.81 -11.86
C GLN A 123 11.42 -5.59 -11.90
N VAL A 124 10.40 -5.01 -12.54
CA VAL A 124 9.12 -5.69 -12.74
C VAL A 124 9.33 -6.97 -13.55
N ILE A 125 8.77 -8.08 -13.05
CA ILE A 125 8.80 -9.41 -13.65
C ILE A 125 7.48 -9.71 -14.34
N ALA A 126 6.36 -9.52 -13.62
CA ALA A 126 5.03 -9.85 -14.13
C ALA A 126 3.95 -9.01 -13.46
N THR A 127 2.83 -8.83 -14.16
CA THR A 127 1.58 -8.31 -13.58
C THR A 127 0.40 -9.19 -14.00
N SER A 128 -0.61 -9.27 -13.14
CA SER A 128 -1.88 -9.92 -13.45
C SER A 128 -3.03 -9.09 -12.87
N PRO A 129 -3.96 -8.56 -13.70
CA PRO A 129 -3.92 -8.57 -15.17
C PRO A 129 -2.70 -7.84 -15.78
N PRO A 130 -2.38 -8.07 -17.08
CA PRO A 130 -1.27 -7.41 -17.74
C PRO A 130 -1.52 -5.90 -17.90
N LEU A 131 -0.44 -5.11 -17.83
CA LEU A 131 -0.47 -3.67 -18.11
C LEU A 131 -0.41 -3.38 -19.62
N ARG A 132 -1.19 -2.39 -20.07
CA ARG A 132 -1.10 -1.82 -21.41
C ARG A 132 -0.06 -0.71 -21.44
N ALA A 133 1.07 -0.97 -22.10
CA ALA A 133 2.17 -0.01 -22.17
C ALA A 133 1.90 1.15 -23.15
N MET A 134 2.35 2.34 -22.77
CA MET A 134 2.43 3.51 -23.66
C MET A 134 3.74 3.40 -24.47
N THR A 135 3.67 2.77 -25.64
CA THR A 135 4.86 2.43 -26.46
C THR A 135 5.41 3.60 -27.27
N ASP A 136 4.52 4.47 -27.75
CA ASP A 136 4.91 5.51 -28.71
C ASP A 136 5.16 6.87 -28.04
N LYS A 137 4.43 7.15 -26.96
CA LYS A 137 4.50 8.43 -26.24
C LYS A 137 4.03 8.29 -24.80
N MET A 138 4.84 8.76 -23.87
CA MET A 138 4.44 8.97 -22.48
C MET A 138 4.01 10.43 -22.26
N MET A 139 3.03 10.63 -21.38
CA MET A 139 2.52 11.95 -21.00
C MET A 139 2.66 12.13 -19.48
N PRO A 140 2.79 13.37 -18.97
CA PRO A 140 2.77 13.58 -17.53
C PRO A 140 1.42 13.09 -16.96
N LEU A 141 1.45 12.47 -15.79
CA LEU A 141 0.29 11.83 -15.15
C LEU A 141 -0.75 12.85 -14.67
N GLY A 142 -0.31 14.08 -14.44
CA GLY A 142 -1.15 15.22 -14.08
C GLY A 142 -0.39 16.53 -14.26
N SER A 143 -1.00 17.64 -13.84
CA SER A 143 -0.48 18.99 -14.06
C SER A 143 0.06 19.69 -12.81
N ALA A 144 -0.16 19.14 -11.61
CA ALA A 144 0.20 19.78 -10.34
C ALA A 144 0.46 18.75 -9.22
N ASN A 145 0.91 19.26 -8.06
CA ASN A 145 1.06 18.52 -6.80
C ASN A 145 1.89 17.23 -6.89
N GLY A 146 2.96 17.26 -7.70
CA GLY A 146 3.89 16.16 -7.90
C GLY A 146 3.55 15.29 -9.10
N TYR A 147 2.28 15.21 -9.52
CA TYR A 147 1.87 14.41 -10.68
C TYR A 147 2.48 14.90 -11.99
N GLN A 148 2.81 16.20 -12.07
CA GLN A 148 3.53 16.76 -13.21
C GLN A 148 4.96 16.23 -13.37
N HIS A 149 5.49 15.50 -12.39
CA HIS A 149 6.82 14.89 -12.45
C HIS A 149 6.80 13.40 -12.83
N LEU A 150 5.62 12.79 -12.95
CA LEU A 150 5.45 11.38 -13.27
C LEU A 150 5.04 11.20 -14.73
N TRP A 151 5.77 10.38 -15.48
CA TRP A 151 5.36 9.89 -16.79
C TRP A 151 4.44 8.69 -16.62
N LEU A 152 3.30 8.65 -17.33
CA LEU A 152 2.49 7.43 -17.43
C LEU A 152 3.12 6.45 -18.42
N ARG A 153 3.65 5.35 -17.90
CA ARG A 153 4.37 4.33 -18.67
C ARG A 153 3.47 3.19 -19.13
N ALA A 154 2.56 2.74 -18.28
CA ALA A 154 1.57 1.71 -18.60
C ALA A 154 0.36 1.83 -17.67
N GLU A 155 -0.76 1.23 -18.05
CA GLU A 155 -1.96 1.20 -17.20
C GLU A 155 -2.78 -0.06 -17.40
N THR A 156 -3.64 -0.38 -16.43
CA THR A 156 -4.73 -1.34 -16.61
C THR A 156 -5.92 -0.95 -15.74
N GLU A 157 -7.08 -1.49 -16.07
CA GLU A 157 -8.31 -1.37 -15.28
C GLU A 157 -8.62 -2.74 -14.69
N VAL A 158 -9.02 -2.77 -13.42
CA VAL A 158 -9.30 -3.98 -12.65
C VAL A 158 -10.73 -3.85 -12.14
N ALA A 159 -11.58 -4.82 -12.45
CA ALA A 159 -12.97 -4.75 -12.03
C ALA A 159 -13.10 -4.94 -10.51
N ALA A 160 -14.13 -4.34 -9.91
CA ALA A 160 -14.46 -4.61 -8.51
C ALA A 160 -14.67 -6.12 -8.31
N GLY A 161 -14.10 -6.67 -7.24
CA GLY A 161 -14.09 -8.11 -6.97
C GLY A 161 -12.90 -8.86 -7.56
N GLU A 162 -12.08 -8.24 -8.42
CA GLU A 162 -10.87 -8.86 -8.98
C GLU A 162 -9.60 -8.48 -8.20
N LEU A 163 -8.58 -9.33 -8.33
CA LEU A 163 -7.26 -9.13 -7.74
C LEU A 163 -6.32 -8.54 -8.80
N PHE A 164 -5.57 -7.50 -8.43
CA PHE A 164 -4.36 -7.11 -9.15
C PHE A 164 -3.13 -7.60 -8.39
N SER A 165 -2.14 -8.13 -9.11
CA SER A 165 -0.84 -8.49 -8.57
C SER A 165 0.29 -7.99 -9.45
N MET A 166 1.40 -7.59 -8.83
CA MET A 166 2.63 -7.19 -9.49
C MET A 166 3.82 -7.81 -8.75
N THR A 167 4.63 -8.57 -9.48
CA THR A 167 5.87 -9.18 -8.98
C THR A 167 7.07 -8.41 -9.53
N TRP A 168 8.02 -8.08 -8.67
CA TRP A 168 9.33 -7.55 -9.05
C TRP A 168 10.46 -8.30 -8.35
N LEU A 169 11.64 -8.30 -8.98
CA LEU A 169 12.88 -8.81 -8.41
C LEU A 169 13.69 -7.63 -7.88
N ALA A 170 14.15 -7.71 -6.63
CA ALA A 170 15.14 -6.80 -6.08
C ALA A 170 16.27 -7.62 -5.48
N ASP A 171 17.49 -7.36 -5.98
CA ASP A 171 18.67 -8.17 -5.69
C ASP A 171 18.41 -9.66 -6.00
N ASP A 172 18.43 -10.51 -4.98
CA ASP A 172 18.24 -11.96 -5.03
C ASP A 172 16.84 -12.42 -4.57
N ARG A 173 15.90 -11.48 -4.33
CA ARG A 173 14.56 -11.79 -3.77
C ARG A 173 13.41 -11.24 -4.62
N PHE A 174 12.35 -12.02 -4.71
CA PHE A 174 11.11 -11.59 -5.34
C PHE A 174 10.17 -10.96 -4.31
N TYR A 175 9.41 -9.98 -4.79
CA TYR A 175 8.37 -9.32 -4.03
C TYR A 175 7.10 -9.31 -4.87
N THR A 176 6.00 -9.77 -4.30
CA THR A 176 4.68 -9.68 -4.95
C THR A 176 3.78 -8.77 -4.13
N TYR A 177 3.32 -7.70 -4.77
CA TYR A 177 2.25 -6.85 -4.24
C TYR A 177 0.93 -7.29 -4.83
N SER A 178 -0.04 -7.65 -3.99
CA SER A 178 -1.39 -8.02 -4.42
C SER A 178 -2.43 -7.13 -3.74
N ILE A 179 -3.40 -6.60 -4.50
CA ILE A 179 -4.48 -5.76 -3.99
C ILE A 179 -5.84 -6.24 -4.49
N GLN A 180 -6.80 -6.32 -3.56
CA GLN A 180 -8.20 -6.55 -3.89
C GLN A 180 -8.85 -5.25 -4.35
N ALA A 181 -9.45 -5.25 -5.54
CA ALA A 181 -10.27 -4.13 -6.00
C ALA A 181 -11.63 -4.19 -5.29
N GLU A 182 -11.85 -3.35 -4.27
CA GLU A 182 -13.16 -3.19 -3.61
C GLU A 182 -14.14 -2.42 -4.52
N GLU A 183 -13.62 -1.52 -5.34
CA GLU A 183 -14.30 -0.75 -6.38
C GLU A 183 -13.52 -0.89 -7.70
N PRO A 184 -14.04 -0.43 -8.86
CA PRO A 184 -13.25 -0.40 -10.09
C PRO A 184 -11.93 0.36 -9.89
N LEU A 185 -10.83 -0.34 -10.10
CA LEU A 185 -9.49 0.12 -9.78
C LEU A 185 -8.69 0.36 -11.05
N GLN A 186 -8.25 1.59 -11.24
CA GLN A 186 -7.28 1.95 -12.25
C GLN A 186 -5.87 1.79 -11.68
N VAL A 187 -5.03 1.02 -12.34
CA VAL A 187 -3.63 0.80 -11.98
C VAL A 187 -2.74 1.57 -12.95
N LEU A 188 -1.98 2.53 -12.43
CA LEU A 188 -1.16 3.45 -13.21
C LEU A 188 0.31 3.21 -12.91
N PHE A 189 1.03 2.62 -13.87
CA PHE A 189 2.47 2.42 -13.76
C PHE A 189 3.20 3.68 -14.23
N ALA A 190 3.95 4.30 -13.33
CA ALA A 190 4.54 5.61 -13.52
C ALA A 190 6.06 5.60 -13.36
N GLU A 191 6.74 6.46 -14.12
CA GLU A 191 8.19 6.69 -14.04
C GLU A 191 8.48 8.16 -13.72
N LEU A 192 9.38 8.41 -12.78
CA LEU A 192 9.78 9.77 -12.39
C LEU A 192 10.70 10.41 -13.44
N GLY A 193 10.46 11.69 -13.74
CA GLY A 193 11.32 12.51 -14.60
C GLY A 193 10.59 13.46 -15.55
N ALA A 194 9.26 13.54 -15.47
CA ALA A 194 8.52 14.55 -16.22
C ALA A 194 8.83 15.96 -15.70
N ASN A 195 8.82 16.94 -16.60
CA ASN A 195 9.10 18.35 -16.27
C ASN A 195 10.39 18.56 -15.44
N ASP A 196 11.42 17.75 -15.68
CA ASP A 196 12.75 17.85 -15.05
C ASP A 196 13.83 18.19 -16.10
N PRO A 197 13.86 19.43 -16.63
CA PRO A 197 14.79 19.81 -17.70
C PRO A 197 16.27 19.81 -17.26
N GLN A 198 16.54 19.85 -15.95
CA GLN A 198 17.90 19.88 -15.41
C GLN A 198 18.40 18.49 -14.99
N ILE A 199 17.59 17.44 -15.17
CA ILE A 199 17.92 16.07 -14.80
C ILE A 199 18.36 16.04 -13.32
N ASN A 200 17.48 16.55 -12.47
CA ASN A 200 17.63 16.64 -11.02
C ASN A 200 17.06 15.41 -10.30
N LEU A 201 16.02 14.82 -10.85
CA LEU A 201 15.29 13.70 -10.26
C LEU A 201 15.97 12.38 -10.61
N ARG A 202 15.96 11.45 -9.66
CA ARG A 202 16.41 10.08 -9.90
C ARG A 202 15.39 9.36 -10.78
N ARG A 203 15.84 8.31 -11.47
CA ARG A 203 14.92 7.37 -12.11
C ARG A 203 14.29 6.53 -11.03
N GLU A 204 12.99 6.68 -10.86
CA GLU A 204 12.18 5.96 -9.88
C GLU A 204 10.92 5.46 -10.56
N GLN A 205 10.37 4.36 -10.07
CA GLN A 205 9.13 3.78 -10.57
C GLN A 205 8.12 3.65 -9.43
N ALA A 206 6.85 3.78 -9.77
CA ALA A 206 5.75 3.59 -8.85
C ALA A 206 4.56 2.95 -9.58
N VAL A 207 3.75 2.23 -8.82
CA VAL A 207 2.38 1.92 -9.24
C VAL A 207 1.42 2.76 -8.41
N ILE A 208 0.48 3.44 -9.05
CA ILE A 208 -0.56 4.23 -8.38
C ILE A 208 -1.88 3.51 -8.55
N LEU A 209 -2.53 3.21 -7.43
CA LEU A 209 -3.78 2.50 -7.33
C LEU A 209 -4.89 3.54 -7.16
N ARG A 210 -5.68 3.76 -8.21
CA ARG A 210 -6.66 4.83 -8.29
C ARG A 210 -8.07 4.27 -8.31
N THR A 211 -8.88 4.68 -7.36
CA THR A 211 -10.33 4.42 -7.33
C THR A 211 -11.11 5.73 -7.31
N ARG A 212 -12.39 5.68 -7.68
CA ARG A 212 -13.33 6.79 -7.54
C ARG A 212 -14.55 6.30 -6.79
N SER A 213 -14.86 6.95 -5.67
CA SER A 213 -16.00 6.61 -4.82
C SER A 213 -16.79 7.87 -4.47
N SER A 214 -18.08 7.72 -4.22
CA SER A 214 -18.97 8.80 -3.75
C SER A 214 -19.12 8.86 -2.23
N GLY A 215 -18.40 7.99 -1.51
CA GLY A 215 -18.40 7.93 -0.05
C GLY A 215 -17.13 7.28 0.47
N ASP A 216 -17.30 6.34 1.39
CA ASP A 216 -16.23 5.52 1.94
C ASP A 216 -15.53 4.70 0.84
N SER A 217 -14.26 4.38 1.07
CA SER A 217 -13.46 3.50 0.23
C SER A 217 -12.47 2.72 1.08
N THR A 218 -11.92 1.63 0.55
CA THR A 218 -10.94 0.81 1.27
C THR A 218 -9.92 0.24 0.29
N PHE A 219 -8.64 0.32 0.65
CA PHE A 219 -7.57 -0.42 -0.02
C PHE A 219 -7.15 -1.57 0.90
N VAL A 220 -7.23 -2.80 0.40
CA VAL A 220 -6.73 -3.99 1.09
C VAL A 220 -5.68 -4.67 0.23
N SER A 221 -4.43 -4.65 0.68
CA SER A 221 -3.32 -5.20 -0.07
C SER A 221 -2.38 -6.05 0.77
N THR A 222 -1.53 -6.79 0.08
CA THR A 222 -0.47 -7.59 0.66
C THR A 222 0.83 -7.33 -0.08
N LEU A 223 1.94 -7.39 0.64
CA LEU A 223 3.30 -7.40 0.09
C LEU A 223 4.04 -8.59 0.68
N GLU A 224 4.27 -9.62 -0.13
CA GLU A 224 5.02 -10.82 0.27
C GLU A 224 6.45 -10.78 -0.28
N ALA A 225 7.42 -11.18 0.54
CA ALA A 225 8.80 -11.40 0.13
C ALA A 225 9.04 -12.92 -0.01
N HIS A 226 9.41 -13.37 -1.21
CA HIS A 226 9.45 -14.79 -1.53
C HIS A 226 10.56 -15.12 -2.54
N GLY A 227 10.78 -16.42 -2.71
CA GLY A 227 11.72 -16.96 -3.67
C GLY A 227 13.17 -16.55 -3.43
N GLU A 228 14.01 -16.98 -4.37
CA GLU A 228 15.43 -16.69 -4.41
C GLU A 228 15.91 -16.75 -5.86
N TYR A 229 16.79 -15.83 -6.23
CA TYR A 229 17.53 -15.85 -7.48
C TYR A 229 19.03 -15.85 -7.18
N ASP A 230 19.70 -16.95 -7.53
CA ASP A 230 21.15 -17.05 -7.44
C ASP A 230 21.76 -16.90 -8.84
N ALA A 231 22.39 -15.75 -9.07
CA ALA A 231 23.06 -15.46 -10.33
C ALA A 231 24.34 -16.26 -10.55
N ALA A 232 25.01 -16.72 -9.48
CA ALA A 232 26.24 -17.49 -9.58
C ALA A 232 25.96 -18.96 -9.94
N GLU A 233 24.89 -19.52 -9.38
CA GLU A 233 24.42 -20.89 -9.66
C GLU A 233 23.41 -20.95 -10.82
N GLU A 234 23.08 -19.82 -11.44
CA GLU A 234 22.08 -19.68 -12.51
C GLU A 234 20.72 -20.32 -12.15
N SER A 235 20.27 -20.14 -10.90
CA SER A 235 19.10 -20.84 -10.37
C SER A 235 18.03 -19.89 -9.82
N THR A 236 16.77 -20.31 -9.93
CA THR A 236 15.60 -19.57 -9.43
C THR A 236 14.67 -20.52 -8.68
N ILE A 237 14.22 -20.12 -7.49
CA ILE A 237 13.27 -20.87 -6.68
C ILE A 237 12.13 -19.94 -6.28
N GLY A 238 10.88 -20.40 -6.36
CA GLY A 238 9.72 -19.69 -5.79
C GLY A 238 9.48 -18.28 -6.34
N SER A 239 9.66 -18.06 -7.65
CA SER A 239 9.53 -16.74 -8.29
C SER A 239 8.09 -16.21 -8.39
N GLU A 240 7.09 -17.02 -8.08
CA GLU A 240 5.68 -16.64 -8.08
C GLU A 240 5.17 -16.38 -6.65
N GLY A 241 4.31 -15.38 -6.49
CA GLY A 241 3.66 -15.07 -5.23
C GLY A 241 2.71 -16.18 -4.76
N SER A 242 2.64 -16.37 -3.45
CA SER A 242 1.82 -17.41 -2.81
C SER A 242 0.34 -17.03 -2.68
N ILE A 243 -0.01 -15.76 -2.85
CA ILE A 243 -1.37 -15.25 -2.65
C ILE A 243 -2.21 -15.41 -3.94
N ALA A 244 -3.36 -16.07 -3.81
CA ALA A 244 -4.29 -16.32 -4.91
C ALA A 244 -5.52 -15.39 -4.90
N ALA A 245 -5.97 -14.97 -3.72
CA ALA A 245 -7.10 -14.06 -3.55
C ALA A 245 -7.04 -13.35 -2.19
N ILE A 246 -7.65 -12.17 -2.14
CA ILE A 246 -7.84 -11.38 -0.91
C ILE A 246 -9.33 -11.00 -0.88
N GLU A 247 -10.01 -11.26 0.22
CA GLU A 247 -11.41 -10.88 0.40
C GLU A 247 -11.55 -10.12 1.71
N ARG A 248 -12.24 -8.97 1.70
CA ARG A 248 -12.58 -8.24 2.91
C ARG A 248 -14.03 -8.47 3.29
N ILE A 249 -14.27 -8.77 4.56
CA ILE A 249 -15.59 -8.91 5.15
C ILE A 249 -15.70 -7.93 6.33
N ARG A 250 -16.79 -7.17 6.39
CA ARG A 250 -17.05 -6.20 7.47
C ARG A 250 -18.31 -6.58 8.23
N GLU A 251 -18.24 -6.56 9.57
CA GLU A 251 -19.39 -6.75 10.46
C GLU A 251 -19.38 -5.69 11.58
N GLY A 252 -20.15 -4.63 11.39
CA GLY A 252 -20.10 -3.45 12.25
C GLY A 252 -18.79 -2.68 12.06
N ASN A 253 -18.03 -2.48 13.14
CA ASN A 253 -16.70 -1.88 13.10
C ASN A 253 -15.58 -2.90 12.85
N ARG A 254 -15.87 -4.20 12.86
CA ARG A 254 -14.86 -5.26 12.73
C ARG A 254 -14.62 -5.60 11.26
N THR A 255 -13.36 -5.90 10.93
CA THR A 255 -12.93 -6.30 9.60
C THR A 255 -12.25 -7.67 9.67
N LEU A 256 -12.61 -8.55 8.75
CA LEU A 256 -11.91 -9.81 8.49
C LEU A 256 -11.32 -9.75 7.08
N VAL A 257 -10.00 -9.88 6.98
CA VAL A 257 -9.29 -10.04 5.70
C VAL A 257 -8.98 -11.51 5.54
N LYS A 258 -9.63 -12.16 4.57
CA LYS A 258 -9.35 -13.52 4.14
C LYS A 258 -8.31 -13.49 3.03
N ILE A 259 -7.23 -14.23 3.20
CA ILE A 259 -6.15 -14.42 2.23
C ILE A 259 -6.17 -15.89 1.81
N VAL A 260 -6.33 -16.15 0.52
CA VAL A 260 -6.25 -17.50 -0.03
C VAL A 260 -4.82 -17.73 -0.49
N ASN A 261 -4.07 -18.57 0.24
CA ASN A 261 -2.73 -18.98 -0.18
C ASN A 261 -2.82 -20.23 -1.08
N ARG A 262 -2.04 -20.24 -2.16
CA ARG A 262 -2.02 -21.27 -3.22
C ARG A 262 -1.72 -22.67 -2.71
N GLN A 263 -0.89 -22.80 -1.67
CA GLN A 263 -0.44 -24.08 -1.13
C GLN A 263 -1.05 -24.41 0.23
N ARG A 264 -1.38 -23.38 1.01
CA ARG A 264 -1.76 -23.48 2.41
C ARG A 264 -3.26 -23.31 2.67
N GLY A 265 -4.04 -22.93 1.66
CA GLY A 265 -5.47 -22.65 1.80
C GLY A 265 -5.74 -21.30 2.46
N GLU A 266 -6.88 -21.18 3.12
CA GLU A 266 -7.35 -19.89 3.65
C GLU A 266 -6.62 -19.49 4.94
N ARG A 267 -6.29 -18.20 5.03
CA ARG A 267 -5.73 -17.51 6.19
C ARG A 267 -6.57 -16.27 6.46
N TYR A 268 -6.62 -15.84 7.71
CA TYR A 268 -7.47 -14.74 8.10
C TYR A 268 -6.76 -13.82 9.08
N LEU A 269 -6.90 -12.52 8.84
CA LEU A 269 -6.60 -11.45 9.78
C LEU A 269 -7.93 -10.83 10.20
N ALA A 270 -8.26 -10.89 11.48
CA ALA A 270 -9.37 -10.16 12.09
C ALA A 270 -8.84 -8.89 12.74
N LEU A 271 -9.57 -7.79 12.58
CA LEU A 271 -9.31 -6.47 13.16
C LEU A 271 -10.56 -5.99 13.88
N SER A 272 -10.46 -5.67 15.17
CA SER A 272 -11.56 -5.12 15.96
C SER A 272 -11.58 -3.61 16.00
N TYR A 273 -10.40 -2.99 15.83
CA TYR A 273 -10.14 -1.57 16.08
C TYR A 273 -10.44 -1.13 17.51
N ASP A 274 -10.49 -2.09 18.44
CA ASP A 274 -10.64 -1.85 19.86
C ASP A 274 -9.27 -1.95 20.55
N PRO A 275 -8.83 -0.93 21.31
CA PRO A 275 -7.56 -0.96 22.00
C PRO A 275 -7.58 -1.81 23.28
N ASP A 276 -8.75 -2.26 23.75
CA ASP A 276 -8.85 -3.13 24.94
C ASP A 276 -8.40 -4.56 24.60
N ASP A 277 -7.20 -4.92 25.05
CA ASP A 277 -6.56 -6.22 24.83
C ASP A 277 -7.36 -7.41 25.37
N ASP A 278 -8.26 -7.20 26.33
CA ASP A 278 -9.01 -8.27 27.00
C ASP A 278 -10.45 -8.40 26.47
N LEU A 279 -10.92 -7.42 25.70
CA LEU A 279 -12.27 -7.45 25.14
C LEU A 279 -12.39 -8.50 24.04
N GLU A 280 -13.38 -9.39 24.17
CA GLU A 280 -13.67 -10.42 23.18
C GLU A 280 -14.51 -9.86 22.02
N HIS A 281 -14.17 -10.29 20.81
CA HIS A 281 -14.84 -9.97 19.57
C HIS A 281 -15.13 -11.25 18.79
N ALA A 282 -16.20 -11.21 17.99
CA ALA A 282 -16.52 -12.28 17.07
C ALA A 282 -16.96 -11.73 15.70
N ILE A 283 -16.70 -12.45 14.62
CA ILE A 283 -17.31 -12.23 13.31
C ILE A 283 -17.75 -13.56 12.71
N ARG A 284 -18.94 -13.60 12.09
CA ARG A 284 -19.50 -14.81 11.47
C ARG A 284 -19.49 -14.71 9.95
N VAL A 285 -18.81 -15.65 9.29
CA VAL A 285 -18.73 -15.71 7.83
C VAL A 285 -19.02 -17.13 7.37
N ALA A 286 -20.03 -17.28 6.49
CA ALA A 286 -20.42 -18.56 5.90
C ALA A 286 -20.62 -19.71 6.92
N GLY A 287 -21.20 -19.40 8.09
CA GLY A 287 -21.45 -20.37 9.15
C GLY A 287 -20.24 -20.70 10.04
N ARG A 288 -19.07 -20.13 9.76
CA ARG A 288 -17.90 -20.17 10.64
C ARG A 288 -17.85 -18.91 11.50
N GLU A 289 -17.57 -19.09 12.79
CA GLU A 289 -17.35 -18.00 13.74
C GLU A 289 -15.84 -17.85 14.02
N PHE A 290 -15.36 -16.61 13.97
CA PHE A 290 -13.99 -16.25 14.32
C PHE A 290 -14.06 -15.44 15.61
N VAL A 291 -13.48 -15.94 16.70
CA VAL A 291 -13.48 -15.30 18.02
C VAL A 291 -12.05 -14.95 18.41
N TRP A 292 -11.81 -13.71 18.82
CA TRP A 292 -10.51 -13.23 19.30
C TRP A 292 -10.70 -12.16 20.37
N SER A 293 -9.63 -11.84 21.11
CA SER A 293 -9.60 -10.70 22.03
C SER A 293 -8.55 -9.70 21.60
N GLY A 294 -8.80 -8.42 21.89
CA GLY A 294 -7.91 -7.31 21.55
C GLY A 294 -8.01 -6.87 20.09
N PHE A 295 -7.04 -6.05 19.67
CA PHE A 295 -7.08 -5.34 18.40
C PHE A 295 -7.11 -6.26 17.17
N TYR A 296 -6.43 -7.40 17.22
CA TYR A 296 -6.31 -8.31 16.08
C TYR A 296 -6.32 -9.79 16.48
N GLY A 297 -6.67 -10.65 15.52
CA GLY A 297 -6.55 -12.11 15.63
C GLY A 297 -6.17 -12.76 14.30
N LEU A 298 -5.32 -13.78 14.32
CA LEU A 298 -4.92 -14.54 13.14
C LEU A 298 -5.48 -15.96 13.19
N PHE A 299 -6.01 -16.42 12.06
CA PHE A 299 -6.61 -17.75 11.92
C PHE A 299 -6.17 -18.45 10.64
N ASP A 300 -6.20 -19.78 10.67
CA ASP A 300 -6.14 -20.63 9.49
C ASP A 300 -7.47 -21.39 9.34
N GLN A 301 -7.51 -22.46 8.56
CA GLN A 301 -8.71 -23.30 8.40
C GLN A 301 -9.05 -24.14 9.63
N LYS A 302 -8.09 -24.39 10.53
CA LYS A 302 -8.25 -25.23 11.72
C LYS A 302 -8.62 -24.44 12.97
N GLY A 303 -8.32 -23.14 13.02
CA GLY A 303 -8.65 -22.30 14.17
C GLY A 303 -7.74 -21.09 14.30
N PRO A 304 -7.64 -20.50 15.52
CA PRO A 304 -6.71 -19.42 15.79
C PRO A 304 -5.26 -19.94 15.74
N VAL A 305 -4.38 -19.16 15.10
CA VAL A 305 -2.94 -19.47 14.95
C VAL A 305 -2.09 -18.52 15.78
N ALA A 306 -2.54 -17.27 15.91
CA ALA A 306 -1.98 -16.31 16.85
C ALA A 306 -3.07 -15.33 17.27
N SER A 307 -3.34 -15.31 18.57
CA SER A 307 -3.94 -14.18 19.27
C SER A 307 -3.05 -13.88 20.48
N LYS A 308 -3.08 -12.63 20.98
CA LYS A 308 -2.34 -12.25 22.19
C LYS A 308 -2.56 -13.24 23.34
N HIS A 309 -3.78 -13.79 23.41
CA HIS A 309 -4.24 -14.78 24.42
C HIS A 309 -4.30 -16.24 23.94
N SER A 310 -3.72 -16.58 22.79
CA SER A 310 -3.57 -18.00 22.39
C SER A 310 -2.52 -18.67 23.27
N ASN A 311 -2.96 -19.56 24.16
CA ASN A 311 -2.09 -20.49 24.89
C ASN A 311 -1.39 -21.46 23.93
#